data_AF-W6Q165-F1
#
_entry.id   AF-W6Q165-F1
#
_cell.length_a   1.000
_cell.length_b   1.000
_cell.length_c   1.000
_cell.angle_alpha   90.00
_cell.angle_beta   90.00
_cell.angle_gamma   90.00
#
_symmetry.space_group_name_H-M   'P 1'
#
loop_
_entity.id
_entity.type
_entity.pdbx_description
1 polymer ?
#
loop_
_entity_poly.entity_id
_entity_poly.type
_entity_poly.pdbx_seq_one_letter_code
_entity_poly.pdbx_strand_id
1 'polypeptide(L)'
;MSALPTSTHSCRHRFKRPSNILVAEPQITCNLLSLPPELIVDILNKCEHLDRMCLALTCKRLLHVSSLVRIRIPSVPKHRFLPPSTCVDIFTLLRRIAPRDNSGRPEANIGLCCDCLRYRTRRIQYWDGYEDKYLEMGVEPEMWDNAVSHWHSKYYFQCPECWCRETFRLS
;
A
#
# COMPACT_ATOMS: atom_id res chain seq x y z
N MET A 1 26.82 20.09 -13.48
CA MET A 1 25.90 20.50 -12.39
C MET A 1 24.49 20.40 -12.92
N SER A 2 23.86 19.25 -12.74
CA SER A 2 22.59 18.86 -13.37
C SER A 2 21.42 19.38 -12.54
N ALA A 3 20.47 20.08 -13.18
CA ALA A 3 19.29 20.64 -12.54
C ALA A 3 18.34 19.54 -12.03
N LEU A 4 17.83 19.72 -10.81
CA LEU A 4 16.79 18.88 -10.21
C LEU A 4 15.45 19.10 -10.95
N PRO A 5 14.73 18.04 -11.34
CA PRO A 5 13.37 18.21 -11.85
C PRO A 5 12.43 18.56 -10.69
N THR A 6 12.07 19.84 -10.60
CA THR A 6 11.01 20.33 -9.71
C THR A 6 9.66 19.92 -10.28
N SER A 7 9.12 18.81 -9.80
CA SER A 7 7.71 18.46 -10.02
C SER A 7 6.83 19.49 -9.32
N THR A 8 6.36 20.48 -10.08
CA THR A 8 5.42 21.50 -9.61
C THR A 8 3.98 20.98 -9.70
N HIS A 9 3.65 19.92 -8.97
CA HIS A 9 2.25 19.67 -8.64
C HIS A 9 1.82 20.67 -7.56
N SER A 10 1.47 21.88 -7.99
CA SER A 10 0.86 22.90 -7.13
C SER A 10 -0.59 22.54 -6.80
N CYS A 11 -0.79 21.44 -6.06
CA CYS A 11 -2.09 21.05 -5.53
C CYS A 11 -2.47 21.81 -4.26
N ARG A 12 -1.55 22.61 -3.69
CA ARG A 12 -1.77 23.39 -2.46
C ARG A 12 -2.97 24.34 -2.56
N HIS A 13 -3.23 24.92 -3.74
CA HIS A 13 -4.35 25.86 -3.93
C HIS A 13 -5.69 25.17 -4.23
N ARG A 14 -5.69 23.89 -4.63
CA ARG A 14 -6.92 23.10 -4.86
C ARG A 14 -7.45 22.42 -3.61
N PHE A 15 -6.61 22.21 -2.60
CA PHE A 15 -7.06 21.67 -1.33
C PHE A 15 -7.77 22.77 -0.51
N LYS A 16 -9.03 23.05 -0.84
CA LYS A 16 -9.91 23.85 0.00
C LYS A 16 -10.31 22.97 1.19
N ARG A 17 -9.70 23.21 2.35
CA ARG A 17 -10.08 22.56 3.60
C ARG A 17 -11.53 22.93 3.91
N PRO A 18 -12.49 21.99 3.93
CA PRO A 18 -13.86 22.32 4.30
C PRO A 18 -13.87 22.81 5.75
N SER A 19 -14.33 24.05 5.97
CA SER A 19 -14.46 24.69 7.29
C SER A 19 -15.31 23.85 8.26
N ASN A 20 -16.22 23.07 7.70
CA ASN A 20 -17.19 22.22 8.38
C ASN A 20 -16.52 21.02 9.08
N ILE A 21 -15.34 20.57 8.60
CA ILE A 21 -14.62 19.43 9.20
C ILE A 21 -14.02 19.78 10.56
N LEU A 22 -13.74 21.06 10.82
CA LEU A 22 -13.18 21.51 12.10
C LEU A 22 -14.25 21.81 13.15
N VAL A 23 -15.50 22.03 12.70
CA VAL A 23 -16.65 22.32 13.56
C VAL A 23 -17.44 21.04 13.89
N ALA A 24 -17.34 20.02 13.04
CA ALA A 24 -17.95 18.73 13.31
C ALA A 24 -17.33 18.12 14.59
N GLU A 25 -18.16 17.87 15.61
CA GLU A 25 -17.75 17.03 16.71
C GLU A 25 -17.24 15.70 16.14
N PRO A 26 -16.12 15.17 16.66
CA PRO A 26 -15.66 13.86 16.25
C PRO A 26 -16.76 12.85 16.58
N GLN A 27 -17.51 12.43 15.56
CA GLN A 27 -18.47 11.34 15.69
C GLN A 27 -17.67 10.05 15.88
N ILE A 28 -17.21 9.83 17.11
CA ILE A 28 -16.65 8.56 17.54
C ILE A 28 -17.83 7.60 17.70
N THR A 29 -18.24 7.00 16.59
CA THR A 29 -19.33 6.02 16.56
C THR A 29 -18.90 4.64 17.08
N CYS A 30 -17.61 4.45 17.38
CA CYS A 30 -17.05 3.16 17.77
C CYS A 30 -16.81 3.09 19.29
N ASN A 31 -17.53 2.19 19.97
CA ASN A 31 -17.39 1.94 21.42
C ASN A 31 -15.98 1.50 21.84
N LEU A 32 -15.19 0.92 20.93
CA LEU A 32 -13.79 0.60 21.22
C LEU A 32 -12.96 1.88 21.43
N LEU A 33 -13.28 2.93 20.67
CA LEU A 33 -12.67 4.24 20.83
C LEU A 33 -13.25 5.01 22.04
N SER A 34 -14.30 4.47 22.65
CA SER A 34 -14.82 4.68 24.00
C SER A 34 -13.82 4.61 25.14
N LEU A 35 -13.04 3.53 25.06
CA LEU A 35 -12.46 2.92 26.23
C LEU A 35 -11.25 3.72 26.74
N PRO A 36 -10.99 3.70 28.06
CA PRO A 36 -9.73 4.16 28.61
C PRO A 36 -8.54 3.48 27.91
N PRO A 37 -7.40 4.19 27.74
CA PRO A 37 -6.21 3.64 27.10
C PRO A 37 -5.74 2.30 27.69
N GLU A 38 -5.91 2.11 28.99
CA GLU A 38 -5.54 0.90 29.74
C GLU A 38 -6.28 -0.34 29.20
N LEU A 39 -7.59 -0.22 28.98
CA LEU A 39 -8.39 -1.31 28.44
C LEU A 39 -8.03 -1.61 26.98
N ILE A 40 -7.64 -0.59 26.21
CA ILE A 40 -7.19 -0.76 24.83
C ILE A 40 -5.83 -1.46 24.80
N VAL A 41 -4.93 -1.12 25.70
CA VAL A 41 -3.64 -1.80 25.89
C VAL A 41 -3.87 -3.27 26.23
N ASP A 42 -4.80 -3.57 27.14
CA ASP A 42 -5.15 -4.95 27.50
C ASP A 42 -5.71 -5.74 26.30
N ILE A 43 -6.58 -5.11 25.49
CA ILE A 43 -7.09 -5.71 24.26
C ILE A 43 -5.93 -5.99 23.28
N LEU A 44 -5.07 -5.00 23.04
CA LEU A 44 -3.91 -5.15 22.14
C LEU A 44 -2.98 -6.26 22.61
N ASN A 45 -2.73 -6.40 23.92
CA ASN A 45 -1.89 -7.45 24.47
C ASN A 45 -2.49 -8.86 24.29
N LYS A 46 -3.82 -8.99 24.26
CA LYS A 46 -4.52 -10.25 23.99
C LYS A 46 -4.62 -10.60 22.50
N CYS A 47 -4.49 -9.61 21.61
CA CYS A 47 -4.47 -9.86 20.17
C CYS A 47 -3.20 -10.61 19.73
N GLU A 48 -3.34 -11.47 18.72
CA GLU A 48 -2.21 -12.02 17.98
C GLU A 48 -1.35 -10.91 17.36
N HIS A 49 -0.11 -11.26 17.04
CA HIS A 49 0.87 -10.28 16.58
C HIS A 49 0.38 -9.44 15.38
N LEU A 50 -0.18 -10.08 14.34
CA LEU A 50 -0.66 -9.39 13.15
C LEU A 50 -1.97 -8.63 13.40
N ASP A 51 -2.85 -9.15 14.25
CA ASP A 51 -4.10 -8.48 14.62
C ASP A 51 -3.81 -7.19 15.39
N ARG A 52 -2.83 -7.23 16.30
CA ARG A 52 -2.37 -6.05 17.03
C ARG A 52 -1.89 -4.94 16.09
N MET A 53 -1.14 -5.30 15.05
CA MET A 53 -0.73 -4.35 14.01
C MET A 53 -1.93 -3.79 13.23
N CYS A 54 -2.82 -4.68 12.77
CA CYS A 54 -3.99 -4.26 12.01
C CYS A 54 -4.86 -3.30 12.83
N LEU A 55 -5.10 -3.64 14.11
CA LEU A 55 -5.88 -2.81 15.03
C LEU A 55 -5.22 -1.45 15.26
N ALA A 56 -3.90 -1.42 15.49
CA ALA A 56 -3.14 -0.18 15.64
C ALA A 56 -3.25 0.73 14.40
N LEU A 57 -3.27 0.16 13.19
CA LEU A 57 -3.29 0.91 11.94
C LEU A 57 -4.70 1.41 11.52
N THR A 58 -5.76 1.02 12.22
CA THR A 58 -7.13 1.42 11.87
C THR A 58 -7.38 2.93 12.03
N CYS A 59 -6.84 3.55 13.08
CA CYS A 59 -7.03 4.98 13.34
C CYS A 59 -5.90 5.58 14.18
N LYS A 60 -5.80 6.92 14.16
CA LYS A 60 -4.75 7.67 14.88
C LYS A 60 -4.75 7.40 16.38
N ARG A 61 -5.92 7.24 17.01
CA ARG A 61 -6.04 6.99 18.45
C ARG A 61 -5.47 5.63 18.82
N LEU A 62 -5.85 4.59 18.08
CA LEU A 62 -5.32 3.24 18.29
C LEU A 62 -3.84 3.15 17.97
N LEU A 63 -3.36 3.86 16.93
CA LEU A 63 -1.94 3.97 16.64
C LEU A 63 -1.17 4.60 17.80
N HIS A 64 -1.69 5.67 18.39
CA HIS A 64 -1.06 6.31 19.55
C HIS A 64 -1.04 5.37 20.75
N VAL A 65 -2.17 4.78 21.15
CA VAL A 65 -2.20 3.83 22.27
C VAL A 65 -1.28 2.62 22.02
N SER A 66 -1.13 2.21 20.76
CA SER A 66 -0.26 1.10 20.40
C SER A 66 1.23 1.33 20.68
N SER A 67 1.68 2.58 20.87
CA SER A 67 3.06 2.85 21.27
C SER A 67 3.36 2.40 22.71
N LEU A 68 2.33 2.14 23.52
CA LEU A 68 2.44 1.63 24.88
C LEU A 68 2.62 0.10 24.93
N VAL A 69 2.48 -0.58 23.79
CA VAL A 69 2.62 -2.03 23.69
C VAL A 69 3.71 -2.41 22.70
N ARG A 70 4.36 -3.55 22.95
CA ARG A 70 5.37 -4.07 22.04
C ARG A 70 4.70 -4.64 20.79
N ILE A 71 4.90 -3.97 19.66
CA ILE A 71 4.51 -4.43 18.34
C ILE A 71 5.78 -4.86 17.58
N ARG A 72 5.84 -6.11 17.14
CA ARG A 72 6.87 -6.55 16.19
C ARG A 72 6.47 -6.05 14.80
N ILE A 73 7.41 -5.78 13.91
CA ILE A 73 7.08 -5.34 12.55
C ILE A 73 7.81 -6.29 11.60
N PRO A 74 7.10 -7.02 10.71
CA PRO A 74 7.74 -7.82 9.69
C PRO A 74 8.66 -6.95 8.80
N SER A 75 9.89 -7.40 8.60
CA SER A 75 10.95 -6.60 7.98
C SER A 75 10.91 -6.68 6.45
N VAL A 76 10.22 -5.75 5.80
CA VAL A 76 10.07 -5.63 4.32
C VAL A 76 11.37 -5.86 3.52
N PRO A 77 12.55 -5.29 3.86
CA PRO A 77 13.76 -5.46 3.05
C PRO A 77 14.25 -6.91 2.92
N LYS A 78 13.96 -7.76 3.92
CA LYS A 78 14.33 -9.19 3.89
C LYS A 78 13.36 -10.04 3.04
N HIS A 79 12.30 -9.43 2.52
CA HIS A 79 11.19 -10.14 1.89
C HIS A 79 10.95 -9.72 0.43
N ARG A 80 11.76 -8.79 -0.09
CA ARG A 80 11.76 -8.42 -1.51
C ARG A 80 12.23 -9.62 -2.34
N PHE A 81 11.59 -9.86 -3.48
CA PHE A 81 11.91 -10.95 -4.43
C PHE A 81 11.68 -12.38 -3.91
N LEU A 82 11.07 -12.54 -2.73
CA LEU A 82 10.76 -13.88 -2.25
C LEU A 82 9.31 -14.26 -2.57
N PRO A 83 9.06 -15.51 -2.99
CA PRO A 83 7.70 -15.97 -3.22
C PRO A 83 6.90 -15.95 -1.90
N PRO A 84 5.56 -15.88 -1.97
CA PRO A 84 4.68 -15.78 -0.80
C PRO A 84 4.85 -16.85 0.29
N SER A 85 5.55 -17.94 0.00
CA SER A 85 5.81 -19.05 0.92
C SER A 85 6.96 -18.81 1.92
N THR A 86 7.87 -17.88 1.66
CA THR A 86 9.06 -17.69 2.51
C THR A 86 8.85 -16.73 3.67
N CYS A 87 7.81 -15.88 3.62
CA CYS A 87 7.44 -14.97 4.70
C CYS A 87 5.93 -14.84 4.81
N VAL A 88 5.30 -15.82 5.45
CA VAL A 88 3.84 -15.88 5.60
C VAL A 88 3.28 -14.63 6.29
N ASP A 89 4.00 -14.05 7.26
CA ASP A 89 3.52 -12.92 8.05
C ASP A 89 3.31 -11.64 7.24
N ILE A 90 4.26 -11.24 6.39
CA ILE A 90 4.12 -10.02 5.58
C ILE A 90 2.99 -10.15 4.57
N PHE A 91 2.86 -11.32 3.92
CA PHE A 91 1.77 -11.55 2.98
C PHE A 91 0.42 -11.67 3.68
N THR A 92 0.37 -12.27 4.86
CA THR A 92 -0.84 -12.33 5.69
C THR A 92 -1.27 -10.93 6.12
N LEU A 93 -0.33 -10.09 6.57
CA LEU A 93 -0.59 -8.70 6.91
C LEU A 93 -1.11 -7.91 5.72
N LEU A 94 -0.42 -7.97 4.58
CA LEU A 94 -0.80 -7.24 3.37
C LEU A 94 -2.20 -7.65 2.91
N ARG A 95 -2.51 -8.95 2.87
CA ARG A 95 -3.85 -9.46 2.52
C ARG A 95 -4.96 -8.95 3.45
N ARG A 96 -4.69 -8.73 4.73
CA ARG A 96 -5.68 -8.17 5.68
C ARG A 96 -5.98 -6.70 5.41
N ILE A 97 -5.02 -5.95 4.90
CA ILE A 97 -5.17 -4.54 4.50
C ILE A 97 -5.44 -4.36 3.00
N ALA A 98 -5.83 -5.44 2.31
CA ALA A 98 -6.12 -5.40 0.88
C ALA A 98 -7.25 -4.39 0.59
N PRO A 99 -7.08 -3.52 -0.42
CA PRO A 99 -8.14 -2.61 -0.85
C PRO A 99 -9.44 -3.36 -1.15
N ARG A 100 -10.54 -2.78 -0.67
CA ARG A 100 -11.90 -3.29 -0.87
C ARG A 100 -12.67 -2.33 -1.78
N ASP A 101 -13.62 -2.87 -2.53
CA ASP A 101 -14.59 -2.06 -3.26
C ASP A 101 -15.64 -1.44 -2.32
N ASN A 102 -16.54 -0.63 -2.87
CA ASN A 102 -17.62 0.02 -2.10
C ASN A 102 -18.59 -0.98 -1.45
N SER A 103 -18.58 -2.25 -1.87
CA SER A 103 -19.38 -3.34 -1.29
C SER A 103 -18.60 -4.17 -0.26
N GLY A 104 -17.37 -3.78 0.08
CA GLY A 104 -16.50 -4.50 1.01
C GLY A 104 -15.85 -5.77 0.42
N ARG A 105 -16.00 -6.02 -0.88
CA ARG A 105 -15.39 -7.18 -1.56
C ARG A 105 -13.95 -6.85 -1.97
N PRO A 106 -13.07 -7.85 -2.17
CA PRO A 106 -11.72 -7.59 -2.68
C PRO A 106 -11.76 -6.83 -4.01
N GLU A 107 -11.00 -5.75 -4.13
CA GLU A 107 -10.97 -4.96 -5.37
C GLU A 107 -10.39 -5.79 -6.53
N ALA A 108 -11.25 -6.10 -7.51
CA ALA A 108 -10.92 -6.98 -8.62
C ALA A 108 -9.85 -6.42 -9.56
N ASN A 109 -9.62 -5.10 -9.56
CA ASN A 109 -8.61 -4.47 -10.40
C ASN A 109 -7.33 -4.13 -9.66
N ILE A 110 -7.12 -4.65 -8.44
CA ILE A 110 -5.89 -4.40 -7.69
C ILE A 110 -5.17 -5.74 -7.45
N GLY A 111 -3.85 -5.73 -7.60
CA GLY A 111 -2.96 -6.86 -7.30
C GLY A 111 -1.85 -6.44 -6.35
N LEU A 112 -1.36 -7.37 -5.53
CA LEU A 112 -0.18 -7.17 -4.69
C LEU A 112 1.07 -7.58 -5.47
N CYS A 113 2.00 -6.66 -5.69
CA CYS A 113 3.27 -6.98 -6.32
C CYS A 113 4.20 -7.71 -5.34
N CYS A 114 4.82 -8.82 -5.76
CA CYS A 114 5.75 -9.61 -4.95
C CYS A 114 7.06 -8.88 -4.61
N ASP A 115 7.48 -7.89 -5.39
CA ASP A 115 8.75 -7.20 -5.14
C ASP A 115 8.57 -5.91 -4.36
N CYS A 116 7.78 -4.98 -4.88
CA CYS A 116 7.59 -3.71 -4.18
C CYS A 116 6.64 -3.84 -2.98
N LEU A 117 5.95 -4.99 -2.83
CA LEU A 117 4.98 -5.26 -1.77
C LEU A 117 3.89 -4.19 -1.67
N ARG A 118 3.55 -3.60 -2.82
CA ARG A 118 2.50 -2.58 -2.97
C ARG A 118 1.33 -3.13 -3.75
N TYR A 119 0.15 -2.68 -3.35
CA TYR A 119 -1.04 -2.81 -4.15
C TYR A 119 -0.95 -1.90 -5.38
N ARG A 120 -1.01 -2.50 -6.57
CA ARG A 120 -0.98 -1.81 -7.86
C ARG A 120 -2.25 -2.16 -8.64
N THR A 121 -2.74 -1.22 -9.44
CA THR A 121 -3.88 -1.48 -10.32
C THR A 121 -3.48 -2.39 -11.47
N ARG A 122 -4.40 -3.24 -11.88
CA ARG A 122 -4.33 -4.17 -13.02
C ARG A 122 -5.06 -3.63 -14.24
N ARG A 123 -5.66 -2.44 -14.18
CA ARG A 123 -6.30 -1.82 -15.35
C ARG A 123 -5.20 -1.43 -16.33
N ILE A 124 -5.31 -1.91 -17.56
CA ILE A 124 -4.35 -1.58 -18.63
C ILE A 124 -4.28 -0.06 -18.79
N GLN A 125 -5.43 0.63 -18.84
CA GLN A 125 -5.49 2.07 -19.07
C GLN A 125 -4.80 2.94 -18.01
N TYR A 126 -4.52 2.40 -16.82
CA TYR A 126 -3.74 3.14 -15.83
C TYR A 126 -2.26 3.25 -16.22
N TRP A 127 -1.76 2.27 -16.96
CA TRP A 127 -0.37 2.17 -17.38
C TRP A 127 -0.08 2.97 -18.65
N ASP A 128 -1.12 3.45 -19.34
CA ASP A 128 -1.02 4.40 -20.43
C ASP A 128 -0.25 5.65 -19.97
N GLY A 129 0.77 6.05 -20.72
CA GLY A 129 1.64 7.19 -20.39
C GLY A 129 2.71 6.92 -19.32
N TYR A 130 2.78 5.71 -18.74
CA TYR A 130 3.97 5.29 -17.98
C TYR A 130 5.07 4.74 -18.89
N GLU A 131 4.74 4.39 -20.13
CA GLU A 131 5.63 3.79 -21.12
C GLU A 131 6.84 4.69 -21.43
N ASP A 132 6.63 6.00 -21.65
CA ASP A 132 7.67 6.95 -22.05
C ASP A 132 8.92 6.87 -21.17
N LYS A 133 8.69 6.80 -19.86
CA LYS A 133 9.75 6.67 -18.86
C LYS A 133 10.60 5.42 -19.08
N TYR A 134 9.99 4.30 -19.45
CA TYR A 134 10.68 3.02 -19.63
C TYR A 134 11.28 2.89 -21.03
N LEU A 135 10.64 3.48 -22.05
CA LEU A 135 11.20 3.60 -23.39
C LEU A 135 12.51 4.42 -23.37
N GLU A 136 12.53 5.54 -22.64
CA GLU A 136 13.75 6.34 -22.42
C GLU A 136 14.88 5.54 -21.74
N MET A 137 14.51 4.51 -20.98
CA MET A 137 15.44 3.62 -20.28
C MET A 137 15.85 2.39 -21.12
N GLY A 138 15.44 2.33 -22.39
CA GLY A 138 15.80 1.27 -23.34
C GLY A 138 14.90 0.03 -23.29
N VAL A 139 13.71 0.14 -22.70
CA VAL A 139 12.69 -0.91 -22.78
C VAL A 139 11.98 -0.80 -24.13
N GLU A 140 11.93 -1.88 -24.90
CA GLU A 140 11.17 -1.88 -26.15
C GLU A 140 9.65 -1.76 -25.90
N PRO A 141 8.87 -1.05 -26.74
CA PRO A 141 7.43 -0.88 -26.56
C PRO A 141 6.68 -2.21 -26.39
N GLU A 142 7.01 -3.20 -27.22
CA GLU A 142 6.40 -4.54 -27.13
C GLU A 142 6.68 -5.24 -25.79
N MET A 143 7.86 -5.00 -25.19
CA MET A 143 8.19 -5.58 -23.89
C MET A 143 7.40 -4.91 -22.76
N TRP A 144 7.19 -3.60 -22.84
CA TRP A 144 6.34 -2.88 -21.91
C TRP A 144 4.89 -3.39 -21.97
N ASP A 145 4.33 -3.48 -23.17
CA ASP A 145 2.97 -3.98 -23.40
C ASP A 145 2.79 -5.40 -22.87
N ASN A 146 3.77 -6.27 -23.10
CA ASN A 146 3.80 -7.62 -22.55
C ASN A 146 3.81 -7.62 -21.02
N ALA A 147 4.61 -6.76 -20.38
CA ALA A 147 4.65 -6.65 -18.92
C ALA A 147 3.30 -6.19 -18.33
N VAL A 148 2.66 -5.20 -18.96
CA VAL A 148 1.33 -4.72 -18.58
C VAL A 148 0.27 -5.81 -18.77
N SER A 149 0.30 -6.52 -19.90
CA SER A 149 -0.62 -7.62 -20.23
C SER A 149 -0.49 -8.78 -19.25
N HIS A 150 0.73 -9.19 -18.90
CA HIS A 150 0.97 -10.24 -17.91
C HIS A 150 0.48 -9.87 -16.51
N TRP A 151 0.66 -8.61 -16.11
CA TRP A 151 0.14 -8.12 -14.84
C TRP A 151 -1.39 -8.05 -14.82
N HIS A 152 -2.02 -7.63 -15.93
CA HIS A 152 -3.47 -7.59 -16.09
C HIS A 152 -4.10 -8.99 -15.99
N SER A 153 -3.54 -9.94 -16.75
CA SER A 153 -4.00 -11.34 -16.82
C SER A 153 -3.68 -12.17 -15.57
N LYS A 154 -2.92 -11.61 -14.62
CA LYS A 154 -2.43 -12.29 -13.40
C LYS A 154 -1.48 -13.44 -13.71
N TYR A 155 -0.83 -13.40 -14.87
CA TYR A 155 0.16 -14.40 -15.26
C TYR A 155 1.40 -14.34 -14.34
N TYR A 156 1.82 -13.12 -13.98
CA TYR A 156 2.87 -12.86 -13.00
C TYR A 156 2.36 -12.12 -11.76
N PHE A 157 3.03 -12.34 -10.62
CA PHE A 157 2.78 -11.62 -9.37
C PHE A 157 3.60 -10.32 -9.25
N GLN A 158 4.30 -9.93 -10.31
CA GLN A 158 5.17 -8.76 -10.36
C GLN A 158 4.50 -7.64 -11.17
N CYS A 159 4.55 -6.38 -10.69
CA CYS A 159 3.99 -5.27 -11.45
C CYS A 159 4.95 -4.82 -12.57
N PRO A 160 4.45 -4.13 -13.63
CA PRO A 160 5.25 -3.75 -14.79
C PRO A 160 6.51 -2.95 -14.43
N GLU A 161 6.41 -2.01 -13.48
CA GLU A 161 7.56 -1.21 -13.01
C GLU A 161 8.67 -2.04 -12.34
N CYS A 162 8.30 -3.12 -11.63
CA CYS A 162 9.26 -3.99 -10.95
C CYS A 162 9.91 -4.94 -11.95
N TRP A 163 9.11 -5.48 -12.86
CA TRP A 163 9.58 -6.30 -13.96
C TRP A 163 10.61 -5.55 -14.82
N CYS A 164 10.30 -4.32 -15.26
CA CYS A 164 11.25 -3.53 -16.05
C CYS A 164 12.54 -3.23 -15.28
N ARG A 165 12.45 -2.92 -13.98
CA ARG A 165 13.64 -2.66 -13.17
C ARG A 165 14.55 -3.87 -13.03
N GLU A 166 13.97 -5.05 -12.86
CA GLU A 166 14.73 -6.29 -12.76
C GLU A 166 15.34 -6.68 -14.12
N THR A 167 14.53 -6.73 -15.17
CA THR A 167 14.95 -7.17 -16.51
C THR A 167 16.04 -6.28 -17.10
N PHE A 168 15.90 -4.95 -16.93
CA PHE A 168 16.82 -3.97 -17.54
C PHE A 168 17.83 -3.40 -16.53
N ARG A 169 17.87 -3.93 -15.30
CA ARG A 169 18.77 -3.49 -14.21
C ARG A 169 18.74 -1.99 -13.98
N LEU A 170 17.56 -1.40 -14.10
CA LEU A 170 17.36 0.03 -13.93
C LEU A 170 17.46 0.37 -12.44
N SER A 171 18.45 1.19 -12.08
CA SER A 171 18.73 1.62 -10.69
C SER A 171 17.67 2.54 -10.12
#